data_AF-A0A653DN01-F1
#
_entry.id   AF-A0A653DN01-F1
#
_cell.length_a   1.000
_cell.length_b   1.000
_cell.length_c   1.000
_cell.angle_alpha   90.00
_cell.angle_beta   90.00
_cell.angle_gamma   90.00
#
_symmetry.space_group_name_H-M   'P 1'
#
loop_
_entity.id
_entity.type
_entity.pdbx_description
1 polymer ?
#
loop_
_entity_poly.entity_id
_entity_poly.type
_entity_poly.pdbx_seq_one_letter_code
_entity_poly.pdbx_strand_id
1 'polypeptide(L)'
;MCKMCISPQERHKTDAILWEWAPQEAKKFQPIDLTEHVVISPEDKTLHLYNLQMDQTGQYICRLGESLTAPYFLTVLNVSDTELNEVHTPEAPLGPYPAVSDMIEEYGLILDTEWSAWSVCSNCGKIGRKHKLGYCTIFSKEYREFISAASNSTVDEAEFTSRVTSVDLELFTVFKYGIPCKSHILPTAIKNLPQVKSRNNEVMVGYCKVECPKEGVFEILDKEGKVIEKANNSAGIYSLMQELPPLEPDVERILIYAVKGKPIVLACPG
;
A
#
# COMPACT_ATOMS: atom_id res chain seq x y z
N MET A 1 -16.67 -6.39 -8.07
CA MET A 1 -16.88 -6.47 -9.54
C MET A 1 -15.53 -6.45 -10.23
N CYS A 2 -15.25 -7.45 -11.09
CA CYS A 2 -14.06 -7.43 -11.95
C CYS A 2 -14.26 -6.35 -13.02
N LYS A 3 -13.42 -5.30 -13.02
CA LYS A 3 -13.59 -4.12 -13.90
C LYS A 3 -12.90 -4.24 -15.27
N MET A 4 -12.39 -5.43 -15.61
CA MET A 4 -11.78 -5.70 -16.92
C MET A 4 -12.26 -7.04 -17.46
N CYS A 5 -12.89 -6.99 -18.63
CA CYS A 5 -13.26 -8.16 -19.41
C CYS A 5 -12.07 -8.56 -20.29
N ILE A 6 -11.08 -9.25 -19.72
CA ILE A 6 -10.01 -9.86 -20.51
C ILE A 6 -10.53 -11.18 -21.06
N SER A 7 -10.38 -11.41 -22.37
CA SER A 7 -10.69 -12.72 -22.95
C SER A 7 -9.83 -13.80 -22.27
N PRO A 8 -10.39 -14.97 -21.91
CA PRO A 8 -9.59 -16.08 -21.36
C PRO A 8 -8.40 -16.47 -22.25
N GLN A 9 -8.46 -16.19 -23.56
CA GLN A 9 -7.38 -16.41 -24.52
C GLN A 9 -6.25 -15.36 -24.47
N GLU A 10 -6.51 -14.19 -23.89
CA GLU A 10 -5.57 -13.08 -23.73
C GLU A 10 -4.95 -13.03 -22.35
N ARG A 11 -5.58 -13.64 -21.35
CA ARG A 11 -5.07 -13.75 -19.96
C ARG A 11 -3.69 -14.38 -19.86
N HIS A 12 -3.36 -15.30 -20.77
CA HIS A 12 -2.07 -15.99 -20.81
C HIS A 12 -1.03 -15.30 -21.72
N LYS A 13 -1.39 -14.19 -22.39
CA LYS A 13 -0.50 -13.42 -23.26
C LYS A 13 0.18 -12.30 -22.49
N THR A 14 0.93 -12.66 -21.45
CA THR A 14 1.69 -11.69 -20.64
C THR A 14 2.67 -10.87 -21.50
N ASP A 15 3.20 -11.43 -22.59
CA ASP A 15 4.06 -10.71 -23.54
C ASP A 15 3.42 -9.46 -24.20
N ALA A 16 2.09 -9.31 -24.15
CA ALA A 16 1.39 -8.14 -24.65
C ALA A 16 1.22 -7.02 -23.60
N ILE A 17 1.76 -7.20 -22.38
CA ILE A 17 1.70 -6.19 -21.31
C ILE A 17 2.69 -5.07 -21.61
N LEU A 18 2.16 -3.85 -21.68
CA LEU A 18 2.95 -2.62 -21.85
C LEU A 18 2.72 -1.70 -20.67
N TRP A 19 3.81 -1.22 -20.07
CA TRP A 19 3.75 -0.23 -19.00
C TRP A 19 4.02 1.18 -19.54
N GLU A 20 3.21 2.12 -19.08
CA GLU A 20 3.35 3.53 -19.36
C GLU A 20 3.32 4.33 -18.07
N TRP A 21 3.95 5.49 -18.11
CA TRP A 21 4.08 6.40 -16.98
C TRP A 21 3.78 7.82 -17.41
N ALA A 22 3.12 8.59 -16.54
CA ALA A 22 2.95 10.02 -16.68
C ALA A 22 3.54 10.72 -15.43
N PRO A 23 4.54 11.59 -15.57
CA PRO A 23 5.03 12.39 -14.46
C PRO A 23 3.92 13.28 -13.89
N GLN A 24 4.04 13.67 -12.62
CA GLN A 24 3.07 14.53 -11.92
C GLN A 24 2.63 15.77 -12.74
N GLU A 25 3.57 16.41 -13.45
CA GLU A 25 3.31 17.64 -14.21
C GLU A 25 2.86 17.41 -15.65
N ALA A 26 2.98 16.18 -16.16
CA ALA A 26 2.67 15.85 -17.54
C ALA A 26 1.27 15.25 -17.69
N LYS A 27 0.56 15.70 -18.72
CA LYS A 27 -0.79 15.21 -19.06
C LYS A 27 -0.80 13.99 -19.98
N LYS A 28 0.38 13.44 -20.33
CA LYS A 28 0.50 12.37 -21.32
C LYS A 28 1.29 11.21 -20.75
N PHE A 29 0.73 10.02 -20.91
CA PHE A 29 1.43 8.77 -20.69
C PHE A 29 2.48 8.58 -21.77
N GLN A 30 3.66 8.14 -21.35
CA GLN A 30 4.79 7.78 -22.20
C GLN A 30 5.32 6.40 -21.79
N PRO A 31 6.02 5.68 -22.68
CA PRO A 31 6.67 4.43 -22.31
C PRO A 31 7.58 4.61 -21.10
N ILE A 32 7.64 3.59 -20.24
CA ILE A 32 8.56 3.61 -19.09
C ILE A 32 9.99 3.45 -19.56
N ASP A 33 10.85 4.35 -19.14
CA ASP A 33 12.30 4.22 -19.30
C ASP A 33 12.82 3.18 -18.30
N LEU A 34 13.30 2.05 -18.82
CA LEU A 34 13.89 0.98 -18.01
C LEU A 34 15.30 1.39 -17.56
N THR A 35 15.58 1.16 -16.27
CA THR A 35 16.86 1.48 -15.63
C THR A 35 17.27 0.36 -14.68
N GLU A 36 18.43 0.49 -14.03
CA GLU A 36 18.82 -0.43 -12.94
C GLU A 36 17.87 -0.40 -11.73
N HIS A 37 17.00 0.60 -11.66
CA HIS A 37 16.04 0.81 -10.58
C HIS A 37 14.58 0.67 -11.03
N VAL A 38 14.34 0.46 -12.33
CA VAL A 38 13.01 0.31 -12.92
C VAL A 38 13.07 -0.85 -13.88
N VAL A 39 12.57 -2.00 -13.45
CA VAL A 39 12.70 -3.27 -14.17
C VAL A 39 11.33 -3.88 -14.37
N ILE A 40 11.08 -4.45 -15.54
CA ILE A 40 9.90 -5.28 -15.78
C ILE A 40 10.34 -6.74 -15.62
N SER A 41 9.67 -7.47 -14.74
CA SER A 41 9.91 -8.89 -14.53
C SER A 41 9.66 -9.67 -15.82
N PRO A 42 10.60 -10.53 -16.26
CA PRO A 42 10.42 -11.28 -17.50
C PRO A 42 9.35 -12.37 -17.41
N GLU A 43 9.07 -12.87 -16.21
CA GLU A 43 8.17 -14.01 -15.96
C GLU A 43 6.70 -13.59 -15.95
N ASP A 44 6.37 -12.53 -15.21
CA ASP A 44 5.00 -12.09 -14.95
C ASP A 44 4.73 -10.65 -15.42
N LYS A 45 5.73 -9.97 -16.00
CA LYS A 45 5.66 -8.60 -16.54
C LYS A 45 5.20 -7.55 -15.52
N THR A 46 5.40 -7.84 -14.25
CA THR A 46 5.21 -6.88 -13.16
C THR A 46 6.30 -5.81 -13.21
N LEU A 47 5.95 -4.58 -12.85
CA LEU A 47 6.89 -3.46 -12.81
C LEU A 47 7.51 -3.36 -11.41
N HIS A 48 8.81 -3.53 -11.33
CA HIS A 48 9.60 -3.45 -10.11
C HIS A 48 10.32 -2.11 -10.05
N LEU A 49 10.02 -1.32 -9.03
CA LEU A 49 10.66 -0.05 -8.73
C LEU A 49 11.57 -0.23 -7.49
N TYR A 50 12.87 -0.14 -7.70
CA TYR A 50 13.90 -0.20 -6.66
C TYR A 50 14.40 1.20 -6.33
N ASN A 51 14.86 1.41 -5.09
CA ASN A 51 15.52 2.66 -4.66
C ASN A 51 14.76 3.93 -5.11
N LEU A 52 13.48 4.01 -4.74
CA LEU A 52 12.57 5.05 -5.21
C LEU A 52 13.14 6.47 -5.07
N GLN A 53 13.05 7.23 -6.16
CA GLN A 53 13.46 8.62 -6.27
C GLN A 53 12.23 9.53 -6.44
N MET A 54 12.39 10.82 -6.10
CA MET A 54 11.28 11.78 -6.11
C MET A 54 10.67 11.98 -7.51
N ASP A 55 11.49 11.92 -8.55
CA ASP A 55 11.12 12.05 -9.97
C ASP A 55 10.27 10.89 -10.49
N GLN A 56 10.21 9.78 -9.75
CA GLN A 56 9.31 8.64 -10.03
C GLN A 56 7.89 8.87 -9.49
N THR A 57 7.61 10.04 -8.90
CA THR A 57 6.23 10.43 -8.55
C THR A 57 5.39 10.64 -9.80
N GLY A 58 4.24 9.98 -9.86
CA GLY A 58 3.33 10.10 -11.01
C GLY A 58 2.33 8.96 -11.10
N GLN A 59 1.82 8.77 -12.31
CA GLN A 59 0.79 7.80 -12.64
C GLN A 59 1.40 6.68 -13.47
N TYR A 60 1.16 5.44 -13.07
CA TYR A 60 1.60 4.25 -13.77
C TYR A 60 0.38 3.48 -14.24
N ILE A 61 0.37 3.09 -15.50
CA ILE A 61 -0.72 2.30 -16.07
C ILE A 61 -0.11 1.18 -16.89
N CYS A 62 -0.73 0.00 -16.84
CA CYS A 62 -0.42 -1.06 -17.77
C CYS A 62 -1.56 -1.27 -18.76
N ARG A 63 -1.20 -1.67 -19.97
CA ARG A 63 -2.12 -2.09 -21.02
C ARG A 63 -1.91 -3.56 -21.33
N LEU A 64 -2.99 -4.27 -21.55
CA LEU A 64 -2.98 -5.62 -22.12
C LEU A 64 -3.73 -5.57 -23.46
N GLY A 65 -2.99 -5.53 -24.57
CA GLY A 65 -3.58 -5.23 -25.88
C GLY A 65 -4.22 -3.84 -25.91
N GLU A 66 -5.50 -3.76 -26.30
CA GLU A 66 -6.30 -2.51 -26.31
C GLU A 66 -6.95 -2.21 -24.94
N SER A 67 -6.83 -3.10 -23.97
CA SER A 67 -7.45 -2.93 -22.65
C SER A 67 -6.56 -2.12 -21.72
N LEU A 68 -7.08 -1.00 -21.24
CA LEU A 68 -6.46 -0.15 -20.22
C LEU A 68 -6.83 -0.61 -18.81
N THR A 69 -5.86 -0.64 -17.91
CA THR A 69 -6.08 -0.90 -16.48
C THR A 69 -6.36 0.37 -15.70
N ALA A 70 -6.85 0.23 -14.47
CA ALA A 70 -6.91 1.36 -13.55
C ALA A 70 -5.48 1.82 -13.20
N PRO A 71 -5.18 3.14 -13.25
CA PRO A 71 -3.84 3.63 -12.98
C PRO A 71 -3.47 3.50 -11.51
N TYR A 72 -2.19 3.23 -11.26
CA TYR A 72 -1.52 3.35 -9.98
C TYR A 72 -1.03 4.79 -9.79
N PHE A 73 -1.30 5.38 -8.63
CA PHE A 73 -0.83 6.71 -8.27
C PHE A 73 0.28 6.60 -7.23
N LEU A 74 1.53 6.82 -7.66
CA LEU A 74 2.70 6.75 -6.78
C LEU A 74 3.10 8.16 -6.35
N THR A 75 3.18 8.39 -5.05
CA THR A 75 3.80 9.60 -4.48
C THR A 75 5.01 9.19 -3.66
N VAL A 76 6.19 9.58 -4.10
CA VAL A 76 7.42 9.42 -3.33
C VAL A 76 7.58 10.64 -2.43
N LEU A 77 7.86 10.42 -1.15
CA LEU A 77 8.06 11.47 -0.16
C LEU A 77 9.47 11.38 0.39
N ASN A 78 10.11 12.54 0.55
CA ASN A 78 11.38 12.61 1.23
C ASN A 78 11.16 12.73 2.75
N VAL A 79 11.67 11.74 3.50
CA VAL A 79 11.48 11.67 4.95
C VAL A 79 12.18 12.83 5.68
N SER A 80 13.26 13.39 5.13
CA SER A 80 13.91 14.57 5.72
C SER A 80 13.03 15.83 5.65
N ASP A 81 12.07 15.85 4.71
CA ASP A 81 11.22 17.02 4.44
C ASP A 81 9.80 16.84 4.99
N THR A 82 9.46 15.63 5.44
CA THR A 82 8.22 15.35 6.16
C THR A 82 8.50 15.18 7.65
N GLU A 83 8.08 16.16 8.43
CA GLU A 83 8.04 16.04 9.88
C GLU A 83 7.12 14.87 10.28
N LEU A 84 7.70 13.94 11.04
CA LEU A 84 7.00 12.84 11.69
C LEU A 84 6.87 13.15 13.18
N ASN A 85 5.64 13.19 13.67
CA ASN A 85 5.37 13.36 15.09
C ASN A 85 5.34 11.98 15.77
N GLU A 86 6.23 11.76 16.74
CA GLU A 86 6.11 10.58 17.59
C GLU A 86 4.93 10.76 18.55
N VAL A 87 4.03 9.76 18.60
CA VAL A 87 2.84 9.75 19.44
C VAL A 87 2.70 8.43 20.18
N HIS A 88 1.94 8.45 21.26
CA HIS A 88 1.61 7.29 22.10
C HIS A 88 0.15 6.87 21.91
N THR A 89 -0.21 5.66 22.32
CA THR A 89 -1.61 5.25 22.23
C THR A 89 -2.47 6.05 23.22
N PRO A 90 -3.79 6.24 22.97
CA PRO A 90 -4.67 6.98 23.88
C PRO A 90 -4.73 6.40 25.30
N GLU A 91 -4.37 5.13 25.48
CA GLU A 91 -4.32 4.44 26.77
C GLU A 91 -3.01 4.70 27.55
N ALA A 92 -2.01 5.32 26.92
CA ALA A 92 -0.75 5.62 27.58
C ALA A 92 -0.95 6.68 28.68
N PRO A 93 -0.14 6.67 29.76
CA PRO A 93 -0.31 7.63 30.86
C PRO A 93 0.01 9.07 30.49
N LEU A 94 0.87 9.25 29.49
CA LEU A 94 1.37 10.54 29.03
C LEU A 94 1.34 10.55 27.50
N GLY A 95 0.97 11.71 26.95
CA GLY A 95 1.08 11.99 25.52
C GLY A 95 2.51 12.32 25.09
N PRO A 96 2.70 12.80 23.85
CA PRO A 96 1.66 13.24 22.92
C PRO A 96 0.80 12.09 22.37
N TYR A 97 -0.49 12.34 22.18
CA TYR A 97 -1.45 11.39 21.60
C TYR A 97 -1.67 11.69 20.11
N PRO A 98 -2.28 10.74 19.35
CA PRO A 98 -2.61 10.97 17.97
C PRO A 98 -3.50 12.18 17.84
N ALA A 99 -3.25 12.97 16.80
CA ALA A 99 -4.06 14.11 16.51
C ALA A 99 -5.49 13.65 16.16
N VAL A 100 -6.48 14.37 16.67
CA VAL A 100 -7.89 13.98 16.57
C VAL A 100 -8.41 14.23 15.15
N SER A 101 -9.46 13.53 14.75
CA SER A 101 -10.11 13.77 13.45
C SER A 101 -10.74 15.17 13.41
N ASP A 102 -10.52 15.88 12.30
CA ASP A 102 -11.02 17.22 12.04
C ASP A 102 -12.01 17.22 10.87
N MET A 103 -13.16 17.88 11.03
CA MET A 103 -14.14 18.04 9.95
C MET A 103 -13.89 19.30 9.14
N ILE A 104 -13.90 19.15 7.81
CA ILE A 104 -13.81 20.23 6.84
C ILE A 104 -15.20 20.41 6.22
N GLU A 105 -16.10 21.04 6.97
CA GLU A 105 -17.53 21.12 6.63
C GLU A 105 -17.80 21.81 5.28
N GLU A 106 -17.00 22.81 4.91
CA GLU A 106 -17.12 23.51 3.61
C GLU A 106 -17.03 22.56 2.41
N TYR A 107 -16.27 21.47 2.55
CA TYR A 107 -16.05 20.49 1.49
C TYR A 107 -16.72 19.14 1.76
N GLY A 108 -17.38 18.96 2.90
CA GLY A 108 -17.90 17.65 3.30
C GLY A 108 -16.79 16.59 3.45
N LEU A 109 -15.61 17.00 3.92
CA LEU A 109 -14.44 16.13 4.04
C LEU A 109 -14.05 15.93 5.50
N ILE A 110 -13.37 14.83 5.76
CA ILE A 110 -12.80 14.48 7.07
C ILE A 110 -11.29 14.39 6.93
N LEU A 111 -10.57 15.16 7.73
CA LEU A 111 -9.13 15.02 7.93
C LEU A 111 -8.90 14.08 9.11
N ASP A 112 -8.19 12.99 8.88
CA ASP A 112 -7.95 11.94 9.89
C ASP A 112 -6.58 11.29 9.68
N THR A 113 -6.13 10.50 10.66
CA THR A 113 -4.91 9.71 10.55
C THR A 113 -5.25 8.27 10.15
N GLU A 114 -4.82 7.85 8.95
CA GLU A 114 -4.88 6.44 8.53
C GLU A 114 -3.65 5.69 9.06
N TRP A 115 -3.86 4.73 9.95
CA TRP A 115 -2.80 3.96 10.58
C TRP A 115 -2.44 2.70 9.80
N SER A 116 -1.14 2.46 9.60
CA SER A 116 -0.63 1.18 9.12
C SER A 116 -0.79 0.08 10.18
N ALA A 117 -0.67 -1.17 9.73
CA ALA A 117 -0.37 -2.27 10.64
C ALA A 117 0.96 -2.03 11.38
N TRP A 118 1.12 -2.70 12.52
CA TRP A 118 2.39 -2.75 13.23
C TRP A 118 3.44 -3.46 12.38
N SER A 119 4.66 -2.91 12.36
CA SER A 119 5.83 -3.60 11.83
C SER A 119 6.07 -4.91 12.58
N VAL A 120 6.78 -5.82 11.92
CA VAL A 120 7.39 -6.96 12.61
C VAL A 120 8.30 -6.46 13.74
N CYS A 121 8.50 -7.30 14.75
CA CYS A 121 9.37 -6.99 15.87
C CYS A 121 10.83 -6.92 15.40
N SER A 122 11.58 -5.90 15.84
CA SER A 122 12.97 -5.69 15.43
C SER A 122 13.93 -6.79 15.95
N ASN A 123 13.54 -7.49 17.01
CA ASN A 123 14.31 -8.57 17.63
C ASN A 123 13.37 -9.69 18.06
N CYS A 124 13.83 -10.94 17.98
CA CYS A 124 13.21 -12.07 18.65
C CYS A 124 14.05 -12.49 19.88
N GLY A 125 13.46 -13.24 20.82
CA GLY A 125 14.10 -13.78 22.03
C GLY A 125 14.43 -12.74 23.13
N LYS A 126 14.61 -11.48 22.74
CA LYS A 126 14.84 -10.32 23.62
C LYS A 126 13.83 -9.22 23.34
N ILE A 127 13.81 -8.20 24.18
CA ILE A 127 12.96 -7.02 23.95
C ILE A 127 13.42 -6.35 22.65
N GLY A 128 12.48 -6.22 21.72
CA GLY A 128 12.60 -5.49 20.47
C GLY A 128 11.64 -4.30 20.43
N ARG A 129 11.67 -3.60 19.30
CA ARG A 129 10.77 -2.50 18.97
C ARG A 129 9.92 -2.86 17.77
N LYS A 130 8.70 -2.38 17.74
CA LYS A 130 7.82 -2.35 16.57
C LYS A 130 7.31 -0.94 16.40
N HIS A 131 6.96 -0.55 15.19
CA HIS A 131 6.41 0.77 14.91
C HIS A 131 5.20 0.64 13.99
N LYS A 132 4.29 1.61 14.04
CA LYS A 132 3.28 1.81 13.01
C LYS A 132 3.26 3.28 12.62
N LEU A 133 2.92 3.54 11.37
CA LEU A 133 2.93 4.88 10.78
C LEU A 133 1.48 5.34 10.62
N GLY A 134 1.22 6.59 10.98
CA GLY A 134 -0.05 7.26 10.83
C GLY A 134 0.09 8.33 9.76
N TYR A 135 -0.71 8.24 8.71
CA TYR A 135 -0.65 9.19 7.60
C TYR A 135 -1.81 10.15 7.68
N CYS A 136 -1.53 11.43 7.51
CA CYS A 136 -2.56 12.43 7.26
C CYS A 136 -3.31 12.03 5.99
N THR A 137 -4.62 11.78 6.11
CA THR A 137 -5.48 11.34 5.01
C THR A 137 -6.79 12.13 5.04
N ILE A 138 -7.24 12.55 3.85
CA ILE A 138 -8.53 13.21 3.65
C ILE A 138 -9.52 12.16 3.16
N PHE A 139 -10.71 12.12 3.76
CA PHE A 139 -11.81 11.21 3.42
C PHE A 139 -13.06 11.98 3.04
N SER A 140 -13.91 11.38 2.22
CA SER A 140 -15.30 11.84 2.06
C SER A 140 -16.10 11.52 3.32
N LYS A 141 -16.81 12.52 3.86
CA LYS A 141 -17.71 12.36 5.01
C LYS A 141 -18.84 11.38 4.69
N GLU A 142 -19.51 11.59 3.57
CA GLU A 142 -20.63 10.77 3.11
C GLU A 142 -20.23 9.29 2.97
N TYR A 143 -19.05 9.01 2.41
CA TYR A 143 -18.59 7.63 2.25
C TYR A 143 -18.21 6.96 3.58
N ARG A 144 -17.57 7.71 4.50
CA ARG A 144 -17.26 7.21 5.86
C ARG A 144 -18.55 6.90 6.63
N GLU A 145 -19.54 7.78 6.57
CA GLU A 145 -20.85 7.57 7.15
C GLU A 145 -21.55 6.35 6.51
N PHE A 146 -21.49 6.22 5.18
CA PHE A 146 -22.00 5.06 4.45
C PHE A 146 -21.36 3.74 4.91
N ILE A 147 -20.03 3.63 5.00
CA ILE A 147 -19.38 2.41 5.51
C ILE A 147 -19.81 2.12 6.95
N SER A 148 -19.86 3.14 7.80
CA SER A 148 -20.24 2.95 9.20
C SER A 148 -21.66 2.38 9.34
N ALA A 149 -22.58 2.82 8.48
CA ALA A 149 -23.96 2.33 8.41
C ALA A 149 -24.08 0.97 7.70
N ALA A 150 -23.29 0.72 6.66
CA ALA A 150 -23.30 -0.50 5.85
C ALA A 150 -22.73 -1.72 6.57
N SER A 151 -22.05 -1.55 7.71
CA SER A 151 -21.69 -2.65 8.61
C SER A 151 -22.89 -3.51 9.05
N ASN A 152 -24.13 -3.05 8.82
CA ASN A 152 -25.38 -3.76 9.12
C ASN A 152 -26.30 -4.06 7.93
N SER A 153 -25.95 -3.75 6.67
CA SER A 153 -26.84 -4.04 5.52
C SER A 153 -26.11 -3.98 4.16
N THR A 154 -26.54 -4.84 3.23
CA THR A 154 -26.14 -4.83 1.82
C THR A 154 -26.89 -3.73 1.07
N VAL A 155 -26.23 -2.67 0.60
CA VAL A 155 -26.89 -1.64 -0.21
C VAL A 155 -26.02 -1.10 -1.36
N ASP A 156 -26.73 -0.70 -2.41
CA ASP A 156 -26.41 -0.42 -3.82
C ASP A 156 -25.52 0.81 -4.07
N GLU A 157 -24.44 0.64 -4.83
CA GLU A 157 -23.37 1.62 -5.07
C GLU A 157 -23.78 2.80 -5.99
N ALA A 158 -24.91 2.70 -6.68
CA ALA A 158 -25.32 3.66 -7.71
C ALA A 158 -25.88 4.99 -7.16
N GLU A 159 -26.38 5.02 -5.92
CA GLU A 159 -26.98 6.23 -5.33
C GLU A 159 -25.92 7.28 -4.93
N PHE A 160 -24.73 6.82 -4.52
CA PHE A 160 -23.63 7.66 -4.03
C PHE A 160 -23.08 8.64 -5.08
N THR A 161 -22.93 8.22 -6.33
CA THR A 161 -22.35 9.05 -7.41
C THR A 161 -23.24 10.23 -7.80
N SER A 162 -24.55 10.19 -7.48
CA SER A 162 -25.53 11.20 -7.91
C SER A 162 -25.54 12.50 -7.09
N ARG A 163 -24.87 12.52 -5.93
CA ARG A 163 -24.93 13.64 -4.96
C ARG A 163 -23.72 14.59 -5.01
N VAL A 164 -22.69 14.25 -5.78
CA VAL A 164 -21.43 15.01 -5.84
C VAL A 164 -21.45 15.98 -7.01
N THR A 165 -21.39 17.28 -6.73
CA THR A 165 -21.56 18.35 -7.75
C THR A 165 -20.26 19.09 -8.11
N SER A 166 -19.12 18.79 -7.46
CA SER A 166 -17.83 19.40 -7.79
C SER A 166 -16.78 18.35 -8.19
N VAL A 167 -16.01 18.66 -9.24
CA VAL A 167 -14.96 17.79 -9.80
C VAL A 167 -13.90 17.42 -8.76
N ASP A 168 -13.58 18.32 -7.83
CA ASP A 168 -12.62 18.07 -6.74
C ASP A 168 -13.15 17.03 -5.73
N LEU A 169 -14.47 16.92 -5.59
CA LEU A 169 -15.12 15.91 -4.75
C LEU A 169 -15.40 14.61 -5.51
N GLU A 170 -15.55 14.65 -6.84
CA GLU A 170 -15.63 13.44 -7.69
C GLU A 170 -14.39 12.55 -7.49
N LEU A 171 -13.23 13.15 -7.26
CA LEU A 171 -12.00 12.41 -6.96
C LEU A 171 -12.17 11.48 -5.74
N PHE A 172 -12.83 11.93 -4.68
CA PHE A 172 -13.09 11.11 -3.49
C PHE A 172 -14.13 10.00 -3.72
N THR A 173 -14.89 10.06 -4.82
CA THR A 173 -15.73 8.93 -5.23
C THR A 173 -14.93 7.78 -5.83
N VAL A 174 -13.77 8.09 -6.43
CA VAL A 174 -12.80 7.11 -6.94
C VAL A 174 -11.92 6.63 -5.78
N PHE A 175 -11.37 7.56 -5.00
CA PHE A 175 -10.55 7.28 -3.82
C PHE A 175 -11.41 7.18 -2.57
N LYS A 176 -12.31 6.20 -2.58
CA LYS A 176 -13.27 5.90 -1.51
C LYS A 176 -12.62 5.86 -0.12
N TYR A 177 -11.42 5.30 -0.03
CA TYR A 177 -10.70 5.17 1.23
C TYR A 177 -9.76 6.34 1.55
N GLY A 178 -9.99 7.48 0.92
CA GLY A 178 -9.26 8.71 1.18
C GLY A 178 -7.95 8.85 0.40
N ILE A 179 -7.40 10.06 0.50
CA ILE A 179 -6.21 10.51 -0.22
C ILE A 179 -5.21 11.08 0.79
N PRO A 180 -3.95 10.61 0.82
CA PRO A 180 -2.94 11.16 1.70
C PRO A 180 -2.72 12.67 1.47
N CYS A 181 -2.54 13.44 2.54
CA CYS A 181 -2.42 14.90 2.49
C CYS A 181 -1.24 15.41 1.65
N LYS A 182 -0.16 14.62 1.62
CA LYS A 182 1.05 14.93 0.84
C LYS A 182 1.01 14.35 -0.58
N SER A 183 -0.04 13.60 -0.93
CA SER A 183 -0.20 13.00 -2.25
C SER A 183 -0.17 14.05 -3.36
N HIS A 184 0.35 13.68 -4.52
CA HIS A 184 0.36 14.55 -5.70
C HIS A 184 -1.02 14.72 -6.34
N ILE A 185 -1.94 13.78 -6.08
CA ILE A 185 -3.31 13.82 -6.60
C ILE A 185 -4.29 14.59 -5.72
N LEU A 186 -3.91 14.96 -4.49
CA LEU A 186 -4.81 15.74 -3.65
C LEU A 186 -4.99 17.14 -4.27
N PRO A 187 -6.23 17.60 -4.50
CA PRO A 187 -6.48 18.92 -5.07
C PRO A 187 -5.75 20.02 -4.32
N THR A 188 -5.14 20.94 -5.07
CA THR A 188 -4.30 22.00 -4.49
C THR A 188 -5.10 22.91 -3.56
N ALA A 189 -6.40 23.11 -3.82
CA ALA A 189 -7.30 23.84 -2.95
C ALA A 189 -7.36 23.21 -1.54
N ILE A 190 -7.56 21.89 -1.46
CA ILE A 190 -7.62 21.14 -0.20
C ILE A 190 -6.24 21.07 0.46
N LYS A 191 -5.18 20.80 -0.32
CA LYS A 191 -3.80 20.75 0.16
C LYS A 191 -3.34 22.08 0.77
N ASN A 192 -3.93 23.20 0.33
CA ASN A 192 -3.60 24.53 0.82
C ASN A 192 -4.35 24.97 2.07
N LEU A 193 -5.36 24.21 2.52
CA LEU A 193 -6.09 24.52 3.74
C LEU A 193 -5.15 24.51 4.97
N PRO A 194 -5.28 25.47 5.90
CA PRO A 194 -4.40 25.56 7.06
C PRO A 194 -4.36 24.29 7.91
N GLN A 195 -5.53 23.67 8.18
CA GLN A 195 -5.58 22.42 8.95
C GLN A 195 -4.89 21.25 8.23
N VAL A 196 -4.91 21.20 6.89
CA VAL A 196 -4.28 20.12 6.10
C VAL A 196 -2.77 20.32 6.02
N LYS A 197 -2.32 21.58 5.84
CA LYS A 197 -0.88 21.90 5.78
C LYS A 197 -0.15 21.63 7.08
N SER A 198 -0.79 21.97 8.21
CA SER A 198 -0.21 21.83 9.55
C SER A 198 -0.28 20.40 10.10
N ARG A 199 -1.06 19.52 9.47
CA ARG A 199 -1.16 18.12 9.87
C ARG A 199 0.05 17.33 9.39
N ASN A 200 0.91 16.99 10.35
CA ASN A 200 2.06 16.12 10.13
C ASN A 200 1.65 14.64 10.13
N ASN A 201 2.48 13.81 9.53
CA ASN A 201 2.37 12.36 9.68
C ASN A 201 2.84 11.98 11.09
N GLU A 202 2.40 10.83 11.57
CA GLU A 202 2.62 10.37 12.93
C GLU A 202 3.35 9.02 12.94
N VAL A 203 4.07 8.72 14.01
CA VAL A 203 4.68 7.41 14.25
C VAL A 203 4.41 6.98 15.68
N MET A 204 4.00 5.73 15.85
CA MET A 204 3.93 5.09 17.17
C MET A 204 5.03 4.06 17.29
N VAL A 205 5.72 4.07 18.43
CA VAL A 205 6.72 3.06 18.78
C VAL A 205 6.21 2.24 19.95
N GLY A 206 6.24 0.92 19.80
CA GLY A 206 5.90 -0.05 20.83
C GLY A 206 7.04 -1.02 21.09
N TYR A 207 7.07 -1.58 22.29
CA TYR A 207 7.98 -2.68 22.63
C TYR A 207 7.32 -4.03 22.32
N CYS A 208 8.13 -5.01 21.96
CA CYS A 208 7.69 -6.37 21.68
C CYS A 208 8.71 -7.38 22.18
N LYS A 209 8.25 -8.59 22.51
CA LYS A 209 9.11 -9.73 22.82
C LYS A 209 8.48 -10.95 22.17
N VAL A 210 8.99 -11.32 21.00
CA VAL A 210 8.52 -12.48 20.23
C VAL A 210 9.53 -13.61 20.37
N GLU A 211 9.07 -14.86 20.33
CA GLU A 211 9.97 -16.01 20.31
C GLU A 211 10.76 -16.04 19.00
N CYS A 212 12.04 -16.43 19.07
CA CYS A 212 12.79 -16.68 17.84
C CYS A 212 12.28 -17.98 17.21
N PRO A 213 12.25 -18.05 15.87
CA PRO A 213 12.20 -19.33 15.20
C PRO A 213 13.30 -20.19 15.83
N LYS A 214 12.93 -21.34 16.39
CA LYS A 214 13.93 -22.30 16.84
C LYS A 214 14.80 -22.61 15.63
N GLU A 215 16.13 -22.65 15.79
CA GLU A 215 17.02 -23.15 14.74
C GLU A 215 16.52 -24.54 14.36
N GLY A 216 15.75 -24.57 13.28
CA GLY A 216 15.03 -25.74 12.84
C GLY A 216 15.94 -26.45 11.89
N VAL A 217 16.93 -27.17 12.43
CA VAL A 217 17.35 -28.38 11.73
C VAL A 217 16.13 -29.28 11.77
N PHE A 218 15.35 -29.30 10.69
CA PHE A 218 14.18 -30.16 10.59
C PHE A 218 14.54 -31.39 9.75
N GLU A 219 13.97 -32.53 10.13
CA GLU A 219 14.23 -33.82 9.51
C GLU A 219 13.08 -34.13 8.54
N ILE A 220 13.42 -34.45 7.29
CA ILE A 220 12.49 -34.99 6.31
C ILE A 220 12.47 -36.51 6.49
N LEU A 221 11.27 -37.06 6.71
CA LEU A 221 11.06 -38.48 6.96
C LEU A 221 10.49 -39.16 5.70
N ASP A 222 10.85 -40.43 5.48
CA ASP A 222 10.17 -41.29 4.50
C ASP A 222 8.78 -41.71 5.00
N LYS A 223 8.05 -42.46 4.15
CA LYS A 223 6.70 -42.94 4.47
C LYS A 223 6.69 -43.90 5.66
N GLU A 224 7.85 -44.46 5.99
CA GLU A 224 8.10 -45.39 7.09
C GLU A 224 8.63 -44.67 8.35
N GLY A 225 8.77 -43.34 8.33
CA GLY A 225 9.18 -42.51 9.46
C GLY A 225 10.69 -42.43 9.69
N LYS A 226 11.52 -42.82 8.73
CA LYS A 226 12.98 -42.77 8.80
C LYS A 226 13.52 -41.48 8.15
N VAL A 227 14.51 -40.87 8.79
CA VAL A 227 15.15 -39.64 8.31
C VAL A 227 15.83 -39.88 6.95
N ILE A 228 15.34 -39.19 5.92
CA ILE A 228 15.95 -39.09 4.60
C ILE A 228 16.97 -37.95 4.57
N GLU A 229 16.62 -36.79 5.14
CA GLU A 229 17.42 -35.57 5.02
C GLU A 229 17.23 -34.66 6.24
N LYS A 230 18.24 -33.84 6.55
CA LYS A 230 18.12 -32.74 7.52
C LYS A 230 18.40 -31.41 6.81
N ALA A 231 17.48 -30.47 6.91
CA ALA A 231 17.62 -29.15 6.30
C ALA A 231 17.68 -28.05 7.38
N ASN A 232 18.42 -26.98 7.10
CA ASN A 232 18.55 -25.81 7.97
C ASN A 232 18.36 -24.55 7.13
N ASN A 233 17.10 -24.15 7.00
CA ASN A 233 16.73 -22.98 6.20
C ASN A 233 17.35 -21.68 6.74
N SER A 234 17.67 -21.61 8.04
CA SER A 234 18.34 -20.48 8.67
C SER A 234 19.84 -20.37 8.31
N ALA A 235 20.45 -21.46 7.83
CA ALA A 235 21.80 -21.49 7.30
C ALA A 235 21.85 -21.45 5.76
N GLY A 236 20.70 -21.23 5.10
CA GLY A 236 20.58 -21.25 3.64
C GLY A 236 20.65 -22.66 3.02
N ILE A 237 20.45 -23.72 3.83
CA ILE A 237 20.46 -25.11 3.38
C ILE A 237 19.01 -25.60 3.30
N TYR A 238 18.53 -25.74 2.07
CA TYR A 238 17.15 -26.07 1.72
C TYR A 238 17.07 -27.48 1.13
N SER A 239 16.07 -28.26 1.54
CA SER A 239 15.80 -29.57 0.91
C SER A 239 14.98 -29.42 -0.37
N LEU A 240 15.22 -30.28 -1.36
CA LEU A 240 14.38 -30.38 -2.56
C LEU A 240 13.02 -31.03 -2.29
N MET A 241 12.86 -31.67 -1.13
CA MET A 241 11.62 -32.33 -0.71
C MET A 241 10.78 -31.49 0.25
N GLN A 242 11.23 -30.29 0.60
CA GLN A 242 10.44 -29.37 1.41
C GLN A 242 9.30 -28.77 0.57
N GLU A 243 8.11 -28.63 1.17
CA GLU A 243 7.06 -27.81 0.56
C GLU A 243 7.57 -26.36 0.46
N LEU A 244 7.26 -25.68 -0.65
CA LEU A 244 7.54 -24.25 -0.77
C LEU A 244 6.89 -23.54 0.42
N PRO A 245 7.59 -22.59 1.07
CA PRO A 245 6.98 -21.83 2.15
C PRO A 245 5.65 -21.26 1.65
N PRO A 246 4.60 -21.28 2.49
CA PRO A 246 3.31 -20.73 2.10
C PRO A 246 3.55 -19.30 1.61
N LEU A 247 3.05 -19.02 0.41
CA LEU A 247 3.04 -17.67 -0.15
C LEU A 247 2.46 -16.74 0.92
N GLU A 248 3.12 -15.60 1.13
CA GLU A 248 2.57 -14.54 1.97
C GLU A 248 1.12 -14.26 1.51
N PRO A 249 0.20 -13.99 2.45
CA PRO A 249 -1.22 -13.86 2.13
C PRO A 249 -1.45 -12.85 1.01
N ASP A 250 -2.40 -13.21 0.15
CA ASP A 250 -2.72 -12.51 -1.09
C ASP A 250 -3.16 -11.06 -0.84
N VAL A 251 -2.83 -10.21 -1.81
CA VAL A 251 -2.88 -8.75 -1.74
C VAL A 251 -4.32 -8.23 -1.80
N GLU A 252 -4.82 -7.67 -0.70
CA GLU A 252 -5.96 -6.73 -0.71
C GLU A 252 -5.52 -5.35 -0.20
N ARG A 253 -5.77 -4.33 -1.04
CA ARG A 253 -5.44 -2.88 -0.87
C ARG A 253 -4.04 -2.62 -0.30
N ILE A 254 -3.01 -2.57 -1.16
CA ILE A 254 -1.67 -2.18 -0.70
C ILE A 254 -1.46 -0.67 -0.75
N LEU A 255 -1.49 -0.05 0.43
CA LEU A 255 -0.74 1.17 0.70
C LEU A 255 0.71 0.71 0.98
N ILE A 256 1.54 0.55 -0.06
CA ILE A 256 2.92 0.06 0.09
C ILE A 256 3.79 1.18 0.63
N TYR A 257 4.20 1.04 1.89
CA TYR A 257 5.31 1.82 2.43
C TYR A 257 6.54 0.92 2.52
N ALA A 258 7.39 1.03 1.52
CA ALA A 258 8.69 0.40 1.51
C ALA A 258 9.66 1.22 2.35
N VAL A 259 10.34 0.57 3.30
CA VAL A 259 11.58 1.12 3.87
C VAL A 259 12.55 1.38 2.72
N LYS A 260 13.30 2.48 2.75
CA LYS A 260 14.31 2.82 1.73
C LYS A 260 15.11 1.57 1.36
N GLY A 261 15.02 1.15 0.10
CA GLY A 261 15.72 -0.02 -0.45
C GLY A 261 14.87 -1.27 -0.68
N LYS A 262 13.62 -1.37 -0.17
CA LYS A 262 12.70 -2.46 -0.56
C LYS A 262 12.03 -2.14 -1.91
N PRO A 263 11.87 -3.13 -2.82
CA PRO A 263 11.19 -2.92 -4.09
C PRO A 263 9.69 -2.69 -3.90
N ILE A 264 9.12 -1.81 -4.72
CA ILE A 264 7.68 -1.75 -4.96
C ILE A 264 7.39 -2.53 -6.24
N VAL A 265 6.47 -3.50 -6.15
CA VAL A 265 6.01 -4.30 -7.29
C VAL A 265 4.61 -3.85 -7.66
N LEU A 266 4.46 -3.32 -8.88
CA LEU A 266 3.18 -3.00 -9.47
C LEU A 266 2.81 -4.14 -10.42
N ALA A 267 1.77 -4.89 -10.07
CA ALA A 267 1.21 -5.92 -10.93
C ALA A 267 0.21 -5.33 -11.91
N CYS A 268 0.06 -5.93 -13.08
CA CYS A 268 -0.99 -5.52 -14.00
C CYS A 268 -2.31 -6.17 -13.57
N PRO A 269 -3.38 -5.42 -13.23
CA PRO A 269 -4.64 -6.03 -12.79
C PRO A 269 -5.27 -6.87 -13.93
N GLY A 270 -5.50 -8.18 -13.71
CA GLY A 270 -6.17 -9.06 -14.67
C GLY A 270 -6.38 -10.51 -14.22
#